data_AF-A0AAW7I627-F1
#
_entry.id   AF-A0AAW7I627-F1
#
_cell.length_a   1.000
_cell.length_b   1.000
_cell.length_c   1.000
_cell.angle_alpha   90.00
_cell.angle_beta   90.00
_cell.angle_gamma   90.00
#
_symmetry.space_group_name_H-M   'P 1'
#
loop_
_entity.id
_entity.type
_entity.pdbx_description
1 polymer ?
#
loop_
_entity_poly.entity_id
_entity_poly.type
_entity_poly.pdbx_seq_one_letter_code
_entity_poly.pdbx_strand_id
1 'polypeptide(L)'
;MHFTSRQTLLDWVRRGRLAQAQLPAALALCELPPGHSRWQWLFDRLLLWLGSLCLGAGLVFFVAFNWQELGRLPRLALLELPLLAMLVLLWRKPLADTPRQALLLAAALTIGALLALVGQTYQTGADPWQLFATWALMLLPLAALGQSALLWTLSWLLGQLALVLYWRLGLFTLFVAFDEEALGWSLTLLNAALWGLLSLVPARYTLLPAWLPGLAAGLGVTLLALLALFDAASPWVWPAWIAWLGAAYLCWHHRFIAGLAMGCLSLIAVILAALGKWMEPDVDGFLLLSLIAIGLSVAASRWLQQQRRSHA
;
A
#
# COMPACT_ATOMS: atom_id res chain seq x y z
N MET A 1 21.59 -12.94 -9.49
CA MET A 1 21.44 -14.39 -9.21
C MET A 1 20.02 -14.77 -9.58
N HIS A 2 19.82 -15.57 -10.64
CA HIS A 2 18.50 -16.08 -11.00
C HIS A 2 18.05 -17.05 -9.90
N PHE A 3 16.97 -16.72 -9.20
CA PHE A 3 16.39 -17.63 -8.21
C PHE A 3 15.74 -18.80 -8.94
N THR A 4 16.44 -19.93 -9.02
CA THR A 4 15.88 -21.18 -9.56
C THR A 4 14.75 -21.62 -8.66
N SER A 5 13.51 -21.47 -9.13
CA SER A 5 12.34 -21.85 -8.36
C SER A 5 12.19 -23.38 -8.37
N ARG A 6 11.62 -23.96 -7.31
CA ARG A 6 11.23 -25.38 -7.27
C ARG A 6 10.45 -25.80 -8.51
N GLN A 7 9.63 -24.90 -9.04
CA GLN A 7 8.83 -25.14 -10.24
C GLN A 7 9.70 -25.25 -11.50
N THR A 8 10.77 -24.45 -11.62
CA THR A 8 11.72 -24.50 -12.74
C THR A 8 12.44 -25.85 -12.81
N LEU A 9 12.85 -26.39 -11.65
CA LEU A 9 13.47 -27.73 -11.56
C LEU A 9 12.48 -28.84 -11.91
N LEU A 10 11.22 -28.72 -11.48
CA LEU A 10 10.16 -29.66 -11.84
C LEU A 10 9.84 -29.61 -13.34
N ASP A 11 9.86 -28.43 -13.96
CA ASP A 11 9.68 -28.27 -15.41
C ASP A 11 10.85 -28.86 -16.20
N TRP A 12 12.08 -28.82 -15.69
CA TRP A 12 13.22 -29.50 -16.30
C TRP A 12 13.10 -31.02 -16.25
N VAL A 13 12.55 -31.57 -15.17
CA VAL A 13 12.23 -33.01 -15.09
C VAL A 13 11.12 -33.37 -16.09
N ARG A 14 10.04 -32.57 -16.17
CA ARG A 14 8.95 -32.81 -17.13
C ARG A 14 9.40 -32.75 -18.58
N ARG A 15 10.37 -31.89 -18.90
CA ARG A 15 10.94 -31.74 -20.25
C ARG A 15 12.08 -32.74 -20.53
N GLY A 16 12.35 -33.69 -19.63
CA GLY A 16 13.41 -34.68 -19.79
C GLY A 16 14.84 -34.11 -19.74
N ARG A 17 15.01 -32.84 -19.33
CA ARG A 17 16.32 -32.17 -19.21
C ARG A 17 17.05 -32.57 -17.93
N LEU A 18 16.35 -33.14 -16.97
CA LEU A 18 16.88 -33.57 -15.69
C LEU A 18 16.23 -34.90 -15.32
N ALA A 19 17.04 -35.93 -15.05
CA ALA A 19 16.50 -37.24 -14.69
C ALA A 19 15.75 -37.15 -13.35
N GLN A 20 14.60 -37.82 -13.23
CA GLN A 20 13.79 -37.77 -12.01
C GLN A 20 14.55 -38.23 -10.76
N ALA A 21 15.52 -39.15 -10.93
CA ALA A 21 16.44 -39.60 -9.87
C ALA A 21 17.39 -38.50 -9.37
N GLN A 22 17.69 -37.47 -10.17
CA GLN A 22 18.57 -36.36 -9.82
C GLN A 22 17.82 -35.14 -9.24
N LEU A 23 16.48 -35.17 -9.24
CA LEU A 23 15.66 -34.10 -8.66
C LEU A 23 15.98 -33.81 -7.18
N PRO A 24 16.17 -34.82 -6.30
CA PRO A 24 16.49 -34.57 -4.89
C PRO A 24 17.84 -33.87 -4.72
N ALA A 25 18.85 -34.27 -5.51
CA ALA A 25 20.18 -33.67 -5.48
C ALA A 25 20.15 -32.22 -6.02
N ALA A 26 19.39 -31.96 -7.08
CA ALA A 26 19.21 -30.62 -7.63
C ALA A 26 18.46 -29.69 -6.65
N LEU A 27 17.47 -30.21 -5.91
CA LEU A 27 16.77 -29.46 -4.87
C LEU A 27 17.68 -29.13 -3.68
N ALA A 28 18.55 -30.06 -3.28
CA ALA A 28 19.54 -29.84 -2.22
C ALA A 28 20.56 -28.76 -2.62
N LEU A 29 21.05 -28.76 -3.87
CA LEU A 29 21.94 -27.73 -4.40
C LEU A 29 21.29 -26.34 -4.46
N CYS A 30 19.97 -26.27 -4.63
CA CYS A 30 19.21 -25.01 -4.64
C CYS A 30 18.65 -24.59 -3.26
N GLU A 31 18.96 -25.32 -2.19
CA GLU A 31 18.43 -25.11 -0.83
C GLU A 31 16.88 -25.04 -0.81
N LEU A 32 16.23 -26.02 -1.42
CA LEU A 32 14.77 -26.17 -1.44
C LEU A 32 14.36 -27.48 -0.74
N PRO A 33 13.66 -27.43 0.41
CA PRO A 33 13.00 -26.28 1.05
C PRO A 33 13.98 -25.26 1.64
N PRO A 34 13.57 -23.97 1.78
CA PRO A 34 14.44 -22.93 2.33
C PRO A 34 14.96 -23.36 3.71
N GLY A 35 16.28 -23.36 3.87
CA GLY A 35 16.92 -23.74 5.12
C GLY A 35 16.49 -22.87 6.30
N HIS A 36 16.76 -23.34 7.52
CA HIS A 36 16.42 -22.65 8.77
C HIS A 36 16.87 -21.18 8.82
N SER A 37 18.01 -20.85 8.22
CA SER A 37 18.56 -19.50 8.14
C SER A 37 17.67 -18.52 7.35
N ARG A 38 17.02 -18.97 6.27
CA ARG A 38 16.11 -18.11 5.48
C ARG A 38 14.81 -17.84 6.23
N TRP A 39 14.32 -18.82 6.99
CA TRP A 39 13.17 -18.63 7.87
C TRP A 39 13.50 -17.66 8.99
N GLN A 40 14.65 -17.81 9.65
CA GLN A 40 15.13 -16.88 10.68
C GLN A 40 15.20 -15.45 10.12
N TRP A 41 15.83 -15.26 8.97
CA TRP A 41 15.89 -13.95 8.30
C TRP A 41 14.51 -13.34 8.01
N LEU A 42 13.53 -14.15 7.61
CA LEU A 42 12.16 -13.69 7.38
C LEU A 42 11.50 -13.28 8.70
N PHE A 43 11.61 -14.12 9.72
CA PHE A 43 11.09 -13.84 11.05
C PHE A 43 11.72 -12.59 11.66
N ASP A 44 13.04 -12.42 11.55
CA ASP A 44 13.76 -11.24 12.03
C ASP A 44 13.21 -9.97 11.38
N ARG A 45 12.96 -9.99 10.07
CA ARG A 45 12.36 -8.86 9.36
C ARG A 45 10.94 -8.58 9.82
N LEU A 46 10.10 -9.61 9.92
CA LEU A 46 8.72 -9.46 10.37
C LEU A 46 8.65 -8.93 11.80
N LEU A 47 9.47 -9.47 12.71
CA LEU A 47 9.59 -9.00 14.09
C LEU A 47 10.11 -7.57 14.16
N LEU A 48 11.09 -7.20 13.34
CA LEU A 48 11.60 -5.84 13.30
C LEU A 48 10.50 -4.85 12.89
N TRP A 49 9.77 -5.15 11.81
CA TRP A 49 8.68 -4.29 11.34
C TRP A 49 7.54 -4.19 12.35
N LEU A 50 7.09 -5.34 12.86
CA LEU A 50 6.01 -5.41 13.85
C LEU A 50 6.44 -4.73 15.15
N GLY A 51 7.66 -4.97 15.62
CA GLY A 51 8.24 -4.32 16.79
C GLY A 51 8.32 -2.80 16.62
N SER A 52 8.77 -2.32 15.46
CA SER A 52 8.79 -0.88 15.16
C SER A 52 7.40 -0.26 15.18
N LEU A 53 6.39 -0.95 14.62
CA LEU A 53 5.00 -0.49 14.63
C LEU A 53 4.41 -0.50 16.04
N CYS A 54 4.62 -1.58 16.78
CA CYS A 54 4.16 -1.72 18.16
C CYS A 54 4.82 -0.69 19.09
N LEU A 55 6.10 -0.38 18.92
CA LEU A 55 6.77 0.66 19.68
C LEU A 55 6.20 2.05 19.35
N GLY A 56 6.02 2.37 18.06
CA GLY A 56 5.40 3.62 17.65
C GLY A 56 3.97 3.78 18.18
N ALA A 57 3.14 2.74 18.02
CA ALA A 57 1.76 2.73 18.52
C ALA A 57 1.70 2.74 20.05
N GLY A 58 2.54 1.95 20.72
CA GLY A 58 2.64 1.90 22.17
C GLY A 58 3.03 3.24 22.76
N LEU A 59 3.95 3.97 22.12
CA LEU A 59 4.30 5.33 22.53
C LEU A 59 3.11 6.29 22.42
N VAL A 60 2.38 6.25 21.30
CA VAL A 60 1.16 7.05 21.10
C VAL A 60 0.12 6.73 22.17
N PHE A 61 -0.19 5.46 22.38
CA PHE A 61 -1.20 5.03 23.35
C PHE A 61 -0.78 5.32 24.79
N PHE A 62 0.50 5.18 25.12
CA PHE A 62 1.01 5.51 26.43
C PHE A 62 0.80 6.99 26.76
N VAL A 63 1.12 7.89 25.83
CA VAL A 63 0.89 9.33 26.00
C VAL A 63 -0.61 9.65 26.06
N ALA A 64 -1.43 9.00 25.24
CA ALA A 64 -2.87 9.20 25.22
C ALA A 64 -3.55 8.71 26.51
N PHE A 65 -3.17 7.53 27.03
CA PHE A 65 -3.72 6.95 28.24
C PHE A 65 -3.31 7.74 29.48
N ASN A 66 -2.02 8.07 29.61
CA ASN A 66 -1.50 8.82 30.76
C ASN A 66 -1.68 10.34 30.59
N TRP A 67 -2.53 10.78 29.65
CA TRP A 67 -2.67 12.20 29.31
C TRP A 67 -3.00 13.06 30.51
N GLN A 68 -3.95 12.64 31.35
CA GLN A 68 -4.41 13.43 32.49
C GLN A 68 -3.34 13.53 33.60
N GLU A 69 -2.54 12.48 33.77
CA GLU A 69 -1.54 12.38 34.85
C GLU A 69 -0.19 13.03 34.48
N LEU A 70 0.18 13.02 33.20
CA LEU A 70 1.45 13.61 32.76
C LEU A 70 1.34 15.14 32.71
N GLY A 71 2.33 15.85 33.26
CA GLY A 71 2.48 17.30 33.03
C GLY A 71 2.88 17.62 31.58
N ARG A 72 2.80 18.89 31.16
CA ARG A 72 3.13 19.32 29.79
C ARG A 72 4.54 18.94 29.35
N LEU A 73 5.53 19.16 30.22
CA LEU A 73 6.95 18.88 29.94
C LEU A 73 7.22 17.37 29.78
N PRO A 74 6.77 16.47 30.69
CA PRO A 74 6.87 15.04 30.48
C PRO A 74 6.26 14.54 29.16
N ARG A 75 5.08 15.05 28.76
CA ARG A 75 4.43 14.63 27.51
C ARG A 75 5.29 14.95 26.28
N LEU A 76 5.88 16.15 26.23
CA LEU A 76 6.78 16.55 25.15
C LEU A 76 8.08 15.74 25.19
N ALA A 77 8.72 15.63 26.36
CA ALA A 77 9.98 14.89 26.52
C ALA A 77 9.84 13.41 26.13
N LEU A 78 8.71 12.78 26.45
CA LEU A 78 8.40 11.39 26.08
C LEU A 78 8.40 11.14 24.57
N LEU A 79 8.09 12.15 23.76
CA LEU A 79 8.05 12.02 22.30
C LEU A 79 9.29 12.63 21.63
N GLU A 80 9.80 13.76 22.11
CA GLU A 80 10.97 14.45 21.55
C GLU A 80 12.27 13.69 21.81
N LEU A 81 12.48 13.16 23.03
CA LEU A 81 13.74 12.46 23.35
C LEU A 81 13.93 11.19 22.52
N PRO A 82 12.91 10.30 22.36
CA PRO A 82 13.03 9.17 21.45
C PRO A 82 13.24 9.61 20.01
N LEU A 83 12.51 10.61 19.52
CA LEU A 83 12.69 11.10 18.15
C LEU A 83 14.13 11.57 17.91
N LEU A 84 14.68 12.40 18.81
CA LEU A 84 16.05 12.87 18.74
C LEU A 84 17.05 11.71 18.77
N ALA A 85 16.85 10.73 19.66
CA ALA A 85 17.70 9.54 19.71
C ALA A 85 17.69 8.75 18.39
N MET A 86 16.52 8.58 17.76
CA MET A 86 16.39 7.93 16.46
C MET A 86 17.12 8.71 15.36
N LEU A 87 16.95 10.04 15.32
CA LEU A 87 17.63 10.91 14.34
C LEU A 87 19.15 10.90 14.52
N VAL A 88 19.65 10.96 15.76
CA VAL A 88 21.09 10.85 16.06
C VAL A 88 21.63 9.48 15.65
N LEU A 89 20.88 8.41 15.87
CA LEU A 89 21.28 7.06 15.46
C LEU A 89 21.36 6.94 13.93
N LEU A 90 20.37 7.48 13.21
CA LEU A 90 20.37 7.56 11.74
C LEU A 90 21.54 8.38 11.19
N TRP A 91 21.95 9.44 11.90
CA TRP A 91 23.06 10.29 11.48
C TRP A 91 24.43 9.67 11.78
N ARG A 92 24.60 9.05 12.95
CA ARG A 92 25.90 8.56 13.43
C ARG A 92 26.26 7.16 12.96
N LYS A 93 25.29 6.29 12.71
CA LYS A 93 25.56 4.89 12.34
C LYS A 93 25.11 4.60 10.92
N PRO A 94 25.99 4.06 10.06
CA PRO A 94 25.56 3.47 8.80
C PRO A 94 24.80 2.17 9.10
N LEU A 95 23.49 2.26 9.21
CA LEU A 95 22.61 1.11 9.39
C LEU A 95 22.39 0.40 8.06
N ALA A 96 22.21 -0.92 8.11
CA ALA A 96 21.71 -1.68 6.97
C ALA A 96 20.31 -1.17 6.55
N ASP A 97 19.91 -1.44 5.30
CA ASP A 97 18.68 -0.86 4.73
C ASP A 97 17.43 -1.17 5.54
N THR A 98 17.24 -2.42 5.98
CA THR A 98 16.03 -2.82 6.73
C THR A 98 15.90 -2.10 8.09
N PRO A 99 16.90 -2.14 9.00
CA PRO A 99 16.81 -1.39 10.26
C PRO A 99 16.75 0.12 10.06
N ARG A 100 17.41 0.66 9.03
CA ARG A 100 17.29 2.08 8.66
C ARG A 100 15.85 2.45 8.31
N GLN A 101 15.19 1.65 7.47
CA GLN A 101 13.80 1.91 7.07
C GLN A 101 12.81 1.72 8.24
N ALA A 102 13.03 0.74 9.10
CA ALA A 102 12.23 0.57 10.32
C ALA A 102 12.36 1.78 11.26
N LEU A 103 13.58 2.25 11.48
CA LEU A 103 13.85 3.43 12.31
C LEU A 103 13.24 4.72 11.72
N LEU A 104 13.32 4.88 10.39
CA LEU A 104 12.66 5.96 9.66
C LEU A 104 11.13 5.92 9.82
N LEU A 105 10.53 4.72 9.79
CA LEU A 105 9.10 4.54 10.04
C LEU A 105 8.74 4.91 11.48
N ALA A 106 9.50 4.44 12.47
CA ALA A 106 9.29 4.78 13.88
C ALA A 106 9.37 6.31 14.11
N ALA A 107 10.36 6.97 13.50
CA ALA A 107 10.49 8.42 13.54
C ALA A 107 9.27 9.11 12.90
N ALA A 108 8.82 8.62 11.74
CA ALA A 108 7.64 9.16 11.05
C ALA A 108 6.36 9.08 11.89
N LEU A 109 6.14 7.96 12.60
CA LEU A 109 5.02 7.80 13.54
C LEU A 109 5.14 8.72 14.75
N THR A 110 6.36 8.87 15.28
CA THR A 110 6.63 9.75 16.43
C THR A 110 6.40 11.23 16.07
N ILE A 111 6.72 11.65 14.84
CA ILE A 111 6.39 12.99 14.34
C ILE A 111 4.87 13.20 14.31
N GLY A 112 4.09 12.22 13.83
CA GLY A 112 2.63 12.28 13.87
C GLY A 112 2.08 12.39 15.29
N ALA A 113 2.65 11.63 16.22
CA ALA A 113 2.31 11.69 17.64
C ALA A 113 2.58 13.09 18.23
N LEU A 114 3.72 13.70 17.89
CA LEU A 114 4.06 15.07 18.31
C LEU A 114 3.09 16.10 17.76
N LEU A 115 2.73 16.01 16.48
CA LEU A 115 1.74 16.90 15.87
C LEU A 115 0.38 16.80 16.55
N ALA A 116 -0.07 15.57 16.86
CA ALA A 116 -1.30 15.35 17.62
C ALA A 116 -1.22 15.89 19.06
N LEU A 117 -0.09 15.66 19.75
CA LEU A 117 0.17 16.19 21.09
C LEU A 117 0.09 17.73 21.11
N VAL A 118 0.71 18.40 20.13
CA VAL A 118 0.68 19.85 19.99
C VAL A 118 -0.73 20.35 19.72
N GLY A 119 -1.44 19.74 18.77
CA GLY A 119 -2.83 20.12 18.44
C GLY A 119 -3.78 20.01 19.63
N GLN A 120 -3.64 18.95 20.44
CA GLN A 120 -4.44 18.76 21.65
C GLN A 120 -4.04 19.71 22.80
N THR A 121 -2.73 19.93 23.00
CA THR A 121 -2.23 20.74 24.14
C THR A 121 -2.53 22.22 23.97
N TYR A 122 -2.38 22.73 22.75
CA TYR A 122 -2.54 24.15 22.45
C TYR A 122 -3.90 24.49 21.84
N GLN A 123 -4.81 23.50 21.73
CA GLN A 123 -6.14 23.65 21.11
C GLN A 123 -6.07 24.55 19.88
N THR A 124 -5.18 24.23 18.95
CA THR A 124 -4.77 25.14 17.86
C THR A 124 -5.90 25.49 16.89
N GLY A 125 -7.14 25.04 17.15
CA GLY A 125 -8.30 25.17 16.27
C GLY A 125 -8.07 24.57 14.88
N ALA A 126 -6.96 23.85 14.71
CA ALA A 126 -6.52 23.34 13.42
C ALA A 126 -7.41 22.16 13.05
N ASP A 127 -8.07 22.26 11.91
CA ASP A 127 -8.88 21.18 11.39
C ASP A 127 -8.04 19.91 11.22
N PRO A 128 -8.63 18.71 11.37
CA PRO A 128 -7.92 17.45 11.21
C PRO A 128 -7.12 17.33 9.92
N TRP A 129 -7.58 17.92 8.80
CA TRP A 129 -6.87 17.87 7.53
C TRP A 129 -5.50 18.57 7.59
N GLN A 130 -5.36 19.66 8.35
CA GLN A 130 -4.11 20.42 8.46
C GLN A 130 -3.04 19.59 9.16
N LEU A 131 -3.43 18.83 10.18
CA LEU A 131 -2.55 17.90 10.88
C LEU A 131 -1.99 16.86 9.91
N PHE A 132 -2.85 16.19 9.14
CA PHE A 132 -2.41 15.16 8.20
C PHE A 132 -1.61 15.74 7.02
N ALA A 133 -1.96 16.93 6.53
CA ALA A 133 -1.20 17.63 5.49
C ALA A 133 0.20 18.02 5.97
N THR A 134 0.30 18.60 7.17
CA THR A 134 1.58 18.98 7.77
C THR A 134 2.42 17.74 8.05
N TRP A 135 1.80 16.67 8.53
CA TRP A 135 2.47 15.40 8.75
C TRP A 135 3.04 14.85 7.43
N ALA A 136 2.23 14.78 6.37
CA ALA A 136 2.68 14.36 5.05
C ALA A 136 3.87 15.20 4.56
N LEU A 137 3.78 16.52 4.67
CA LEU A 137 4.83 17.46 4.25
C LEU A 137 6.15 17.22 5.00
N MET A 138 6.10 17.00 6.31
CA MET A 138 7.29 16.71 7.12
C MET A 138 7.94 15.37 6.75
N LEU A 139 7.17 14.40 6.24
CA LEU A 139 7.71 13.11 5.81
C LEU A 139 8.40 13.15 4.44
N LEU A 140 8.08 14.09 3.56
CA LEU A 140 8.71 14.21 2.23
C LEU A 140 10.25 14.28 2.26
N PRO A 141 10.89 15.18 3.04
CA PRO A 141 12.35 15.22 3.11
C PRO A 141 12.94 13.94 3.70
N LEU A 142 12.29 13.34 4.70
CA LEU A 142 12.72 12.06 5.29
C LEU A 142 12.61 10.91 4.29
N ALA A 143 11.56 10.88 3.47
CA ALA A 143 11.35 9.89 2.42
C ALA A 143 12.40 10.02 1.31
N ALA A 144 12.72 11.25 0.91
CA ALA A 144 13.73 11.55 -0.11
C ALA A 144 15.15 11.20 0.38
N LEU A 145 15.55 11.68 1.56
CA LEU A 145 16.88 11.42 2.14
C LEU A 145 17.06 9.95 2.54
N GLY A 146 15.99 9.32 3.02
CA GLY A 146 15.96 7.91 3.39
C GLY A 146 15.80 6.94 2.22
N GLN A 147 15.53 7.45 1.01
CA GLN A 147 15.16 6.67 -0.18
C GLN A 147 14.14 5.57 0.13
N SER A 148 13.20 5.88 1.05
CA SER A 148 12.29 4.89 1.62
C SER A 148 10.99 4.90 0.86
N ALA A 149 10.75 3.87 0.06
CA ALA A 149 9.48 3.68 -0.63
C ALA A 149 8.30 3.66 0.36
N LEU A 150 8.50 3.10 1.55
CA LEU A 150 7.49 3.05 2.61
C LEU A 150 7.13 4.44 3.17
N LEU A 151 8.11 5.34 3.32
CA LEU A 151 7.81 6.70 3.76
C LEU A 151 7.09 7.49 2.66
N TRP A 152 7.45 7.27 1.38
CA TRP A 152 6.69 7.80 0.26
C TRP A 152 5.24 7.31 0.26
N THR A 153 5.01 6.02 0.53
CA THR A 153 3.64 5.47 0.61
C THR A 153 2.86 6.10 1.76
N LEU A 154 3.49 6.23 2.93
CA LEU A 154 2.86 6.82 4.12
C LEU A 154 2.53 8.30 3.89
N SER A 155 3.49 9.07 3.39
CA SER A 155 3.29 10.48 3.05
C SER A 155 2.19 10.67 2.01
N TRP A 156 2.14 9.82 0.98
CA TRP A 156 1.09 9.83 -0.03
C TRP A 156 -0.28 9.56 0.58
N LEU A 157 -0.39 8.52 1.42
CA LEU A 157 -1.64 8.13 2.08
C LEU A 157 -2.15 9.23 3.02
N LEU A 158 -1.25 9.85 3.79
CA LEU A 158 -1.60 10.98 4.66
C LEU A 158 -2.04 12.20 3.85
N GLY A 159 -1.41 12.47 2.72
CA GLY A 159 -1.82 13.54 1.80
C GLY A 159 -3.21 13.28 1.20
N GLN A 160 -3.49 12.06 0.76
CA GLN A 160 -4.82 11.65 0.28
C GLN A 160 -5.88 11.79 1.38
N LEU A 161 -5.57 11.38 2.61
CA LEU A 161 -6.46 11.54 3.75
C LEU A 161 -6.72 13.02 4.06
N ALA A 162 -5.69 13.86 4.01
CA ALA A 162 -5.83 15.30 4.19
C ALA A 162 -6.76 15.91 3.13
N LEU A 163 -6.63 15.51 1.86
CA LEU A 163 -7.53 15.96 0.78
C LEU A 163 -8.98 15.55 1.03
N VAL A 164 -9.23 14.31 1.47
CA VAL A 164 -10.59 13.83 1.82
C VAL A 164 -11.18 14.65 2.94
N LEU A 165 -10.41 14.88 4.03
CA LEU A 165 -10.88 15.65 5.18
C LEU A 165 -11.11 17.12 4.83
N TYR A 166 -10.25 17.68 3.97
CA TYR A 166 -10.40 19.04 3.47
C TYR A 166 -11.67 19.19 2.62
N TRP A 167 -11.95 18.23 1.73
CA TRP A 167 -13.16 18.23 0.91
C TRP A 167 -14.43 18.27 1.76
N ARG A 168 -14.44 17.52 2.87
CA ARG A 168 -15.58 17.47 3.80
C ARG A 168 -15.88 18.79 4.51
N LEU A 169 -14.96 19.76 4.50
CA LEU A 169 -15.24 21.09 5.04
C LEU A 169 -16.14 21.92 4.12
N GLY A 170 -16.31 21.54 2.85
CA GLY A 170 -17.26 22.20 1.94
C GLY A 170 -16.91 23.66 1.61
N LEU A 171 -15.65 24.09 1.81
CA LEU A 171 -15.26 25.51 1.75
C LEU A 171 -15.29 26.14 0.34
N PHE A 172 -15.34 25.34 -0.73
CA PHE A 172 -15.31 25.79 -2.13
C PHE A 172 -16.66 25.58 -2.86
N THR A 173 -17.70 26.30 -2.49
CA THR A 173 -19.06 26.10 -3.04
C THR A 173 -19.29 26.70 -4.44
N LEU A 174 -18.29 27.38 -5.02
CA LEU A 174 -18.49 28.18 -6.24
C LEU A 174 -18.47 27.41 -7.56
N PHE A 175 -17.86 26.21 -7.63
CA PHE A 175 -17.65 25.52 -8.91
C PHE A 175 -17.88 24.00 -8.90
N VAL A 176 -17.97 23.35 -7.73
CA VAL A 176 -18.07 21.88 -7.65
C VAL A 176 -19.11 21.48 -6.60
N ALA A 177 -20.01 20.57 -6.95
CA ALA A 177 -20.92 19.94 -5.98
C ALA A 177 -20.09 19.07 -5.01
N PHE A 178 -20.26 19.25 -3.71
CA PHE A 178 -19.58 18.48 -2.66
C PHE A 178 -20.25 17.12 -2.41
N ASP A 179 -20.44 16.35 -3.47
CA ASP A 179 -20.99 15.01 -3.36
C ASP A 179 -19.86 13.98 -3.26
N GLU A 180 -20.12 12.85 -2.59
CA GLU A 180 -19.13 11.77 -2.40
C GLU A 180 -18.65 11.19 -3.76
N GLU A 181 -19.49 11.22 -4.80
CA GLU A 181 -19.10 10.87 -6.16
C GLU A 181 -18.06 11.85 -6.74
N ALA A 182 -18.25 13.16 -6.55
CA ALA A 182 -17.32 14.19 -7.03
C ALA A 182 -15.96 14.10 -6.32
N LEU A 183 -15.96 13.77 -5.03
CA LEU A 183 -14.74 13.42 -4.29
C LEU A 183 -14.05 12.20 -4.93
N GLY A 184 -14.79 11.14 -5.21
CA GLY A 184 -14.24 9.93 -5.85
C GLY A 184 -13.62 10.22 -7.22
N TRP A 185 -14.31 10.99 -8.07
CA TRP A 185 -13.79 11.40 -9.38
C TRP A 185 -12.58 12.32 -9.28
N SER A 186 -12.59 13.31 -8.38
CA SER A 186 -11.46 14.22 -8.24
C SER A 186 -10.19 13.50 -7.77
N LEU A 187 -10.30 12.61 -6.77
CA LEU A 187 -9.16 11.82 -6.31
C LEU A 187 -8.67 10.84 -7.37
N THR A 188 -9.57 10.15 -8.07
CA THR A 188 -9.19 9.19 -9.13
C THR A 188 -8.50 9.88 -10.29
N LEU A 189 -9.05 11.00 -10.78
CA LEU A 189 -8.47 11.77 -11.88
C LEU A 189 -7.14 12.40 -11.48
N LEU A 190 -7.02 12.94 -10.27
CA LEU A 190 -5.75 13.47 -9.75
C LEU A 190 -4.67 12.38 -9.72
N ASN A 191 -5.00 11.19 -9.21
CA ASN A 191 -4.08 10.06 -9.15
C ASN A 191 -3.73 9.53 -10.55
N ALA A 192 -4.70 9.44 -11.46
CA ALA A 192 -4.48 9.02 -12.84
C ALA A 192 -3.59 10.01 -13.59
N ALA A 193 -3.82 11.31 -13.43
CA ALA A 193 -3.00 12.37 -14.00
C ALA A 193 -1.57 12.33 -13.46
N LEU A 194 -1.39 12.18 -12.15
CA LEU A 194 -0.07 12.07 -11.54
C LEU A 194 0.66 10.81 -12.03
N TRP A 195 -0.04 9.68 -12.16
CA TRP A 195 0.54 8.47 -12.73
C TRP A 195 0.99 8.68 -14.19
N GLY A 196 0.15 9.32 -15.00
CA GLY A 196 0.50 9.70 -16.38
C GLY A 196 1.75 10.57 -16.43
N LEU A 197 1.79 11.65 -15.65
CA LEU A 197 2.95 12.54 -15.57
C LEU A 197 4.23 11.80 -15.16
N LEU A 198 4.17 11.00 -14.10
CA LEU A 198 5.33 10.25 -13.61
C LEU A 198 5.76 9.14 -14.57
N SER A 199 4.87 8.61 -15.39
CA SER A 199 5.20 7.63 -16.43
C SER A 199 5.98 8.24 -17.61
N LEU A 200 5.82 9.55 -17.84
CA LEU A 200 6.53 10.32 -18.86
C LEU A 200 7.89 10.82 -18.36
N VAL A 201 8.02 11.07 -17.05
CA VAL A 201 9.28 11.52 -16.45
C VAL A 201 10.28 10.35 -16.35
N PRO A 202 11.54 10.52 -16.78
CA PRO A 202 12.56 9.49 -16.63
C PRO A 202 12.77 9.08 -15.17
N ALA A 203 12.90 7.78 -14.91
CA ALA A 203 13.01 7.21 -13.56
C ALA A 203 14.14 7.80 -12.69
N ARG A 204 15.16 8.41 -13.30
CA ARG A 204 16.26 9.10 -12.62
C ARG A 204 15.83 10.38 -11.87
N TYR A 205 14.71 10.99 -12.25
CA TYR A 205 14.21 12.23 -11.64
C TYR A 205 12.95 12.01 -10.79
N THR A 206 12.36 10.81 -10.85
CA THR A 206 11.17 10.49 -10.07
C THR A 206 11.57 10.12 -8.65
N LEU A 207 11.33 11.03 -7.72
CA LEU A 207 11.47 10.77 -6.28
C LEU A 207 10.33 9.89 -5.75
N LEU A 208 9.12 10.09 -6.27
CA LEU A 208 7.95 9.30 -5.92
C LEU A 208 7.81 8.07 -6.84
N PRO A 209 7.62 6.86 -6.28
CA PRO A 209 7.40 5.67 -7.08
C PRO A 209 6.11 5.75 -7.91
N ALA A 210 6.21 5.76 -9.24
CA ALA A 210 5.06 5.93 -10.15
C ALA A 210 3.93 4.90 -9.99
N TRP A 211 4.22 3.71 -9.43
CA TRP A 211 3.21 2.69 -9.17
C TRP A 211 2.20 3.10 -8.10
N LEU A 212 2.56 3.99 -7.17
CA LEU A 212 1.68 4.44 -6.08
C LEU A 212 0.40 5.13 -6.59
N PRO A 213 0.50 6.24 -7.36
CA PRO A 213 -0.69 6.91 -7.87
C PRO A 213 -1.46 6.04 -8.87
N GLY A 214 -0.79 5.15 -9.62
CA GLY A 214 -1.46 4.21 -10.51
C GLY A 214 -2.34 3.20 -9.75
N LEU A 215 -1.87 2.66 -8.63
CA LEU A 215 -2.67 1.78 -7.76
C LEU A 215 -3.81 2.54 -7.08
N ALA A 216 -3.55 3.76 -6.60
CA ALA A 216 -4.56 4.59 -5.94
C ALA A 216 -5.67 5.03 -6.93
N ALA A 217 -5.32 5.36 -8.17
CA ALA A 217 -6.28 5.60 -9.24
C ALA A 217 -7.15 4.35 -9.49
N GLY A 218 -6.52 3.18 -9.56
CA GLY A 218 -7.23 1.90 -9.72
C GLY A 218 -8.21 1.62 -8.61
N LEU A 219 -7.77 1.74 -7.36
CA LEU A 219 -8.63 1.59 -6.19
C LEU A 219 -9.81 2.57 -6.23
N GLY A 220 -9.56 3.85 -6.53
CA GLY A 220 -10.65 4.83 -6.60
C GLY A 220 -11.66 4.51 -7.71
N VAL A 221 -11.19 4.12 -8.91
CA VAL A 221 -12.09 3.77 -10.02
C VAL A 221 -12.87 2.47 -9.73
N THR A 222 -12.27 1.52 -8.99
CA THR A 222 -13.02 0.34 -8.52
C THR A 222 -14.09 0.69 -7.50
N LEU A 223 -13.80 1.59 -6.56
CA LEU A 223 -14.77 2.01 -5.56
C LEU A 223 -15.93 2.76 -6.24
N LEU A 224 -15.64 3.64 -7.19
CA LEU A 224 -16.66 4.28 -8.02
C LEU A 224 -17.49 3.24 -8.78
N ALA A 225 -16.87 2.18 -9.34
CA ALA A 225 -17.58 1.16 -10.10
C ALA A 225 -18.52 0.35 -9.20
N LEU A 226 -18.08 0.04 -7.97
CA LEU A 226 -18.92 -0.57 -6.95
C LEU A 226 -20.07 0.35 -6.54
N LEU A 227 -19.84 1.66 -6.39
CA LEU A 227 -20.92 2.61 -6.10
C LEU A 227 -21.92 2.72 -7.27
N ALA A 228 -21.43 2.78 -8.51
CA ALA A 228 -22.27 2.81 -9.71
C ALA A 228 -23.11 1.54 -9.85
N LEU A 229 -22.60 0.38 -9.41
CA LEU A 229 -23.36 -0.87 -9.37
C LEU A 229 -24.59 -0.77 -8.46
N PHE A 230 -24.53 0.00 -7.37
CA PHE A 230 -25.65 0.24 -6.45
C PHE A 230 -26.40 1.55 -6.74
N ASP A 231 -26.29 2.07 -7.98
CA ASP A 231 -26.99 3.28 -8.44
C ASP A 231 -26.63 4.55 -7.61
N ALA A 232 -25.49 4.52 -6.92
CA ALA A 232 -24.97 5.61 -6.08
C ALA A 232 -23.90 6.46 -6.79
N ALA A 233 -23.53 6.10 -8.02
CA ALA A 233 -22.62 6.89 -8.86
C ALA A 233 -23.05 6.82 -10.33
N SER A 234 -22.54 7.76 -11.13
CA SER A 234 -22.91 7.88 -12.55
C SER A 234 -22.49 6.67 -13.41
N PRO A 235 -23.25 6.35 -14.47
CA PRO A 235 -22.89 5.28 -15.41
C PRO A 235 -21.57 5.51 -16.16
N TRP A 236 -21.05 6.74 -16.18
CA TRP A 236 -19.77 7.10 -16.81
C TRP A 236 -18.56 6.43 -16.16
N VAL A 237 -18.73 5.84 -14.97
CA VAL A 237 -17.67 5.09 -14.30
C VAL A 237 -17.30 3.82 -15.07
N TRP A 238 -18.25 3.13 -15.70
CA TRP A 238 -18.00 1.88 -16.43
C TRP A 238 -16.94 2.00 -17.53
N PRO A 239 -17.03 2.96 -18.48
CA PRO A 239 -15.98 3.14 -19.47
C PRO A 239 -14.65 3.57 -18.85
N ALA A 240 -14.66 4.37 -17.77
CA ALA A 240 -13.43 4.76 -17.07
C ALA A 240 -12.75 3.55 -16.40
N TRP A 241 -13.52 2.63 -15.84
CA TRP A 241 -13.01 1.40 -15.22
C TRP A 241 -12.39 0.44 -16.25
N ILE A 242 -13.04 0.26 -17.40
CA ILE A 242 -12.48 -0.54 -18.51
C ILE A 242 -11.22 0.12 -19.07
N ALA A 243 -11.24 1.44 -19.25
CA ALA A 243 -10.08 2.19 -19.72
C ALA A 243 -8.90 2.07 -18.75
N TRP A 244 -9.14 2.14 -17.43
CA TRP A 244 -8.11 1.94 -16.42
C TRP A 244 -7.54 0.52 -16.47
N LEU A 245 -8.37 -0.52 -16.55
CA LEU A 245 -7.89 -1.91 -16.68
C LEU A 245 -7.02 -2.09 -17.93
N GLY A 246 -7.41 -1.50 -19.06
CA GLY A 246 -6.62 -1.51 -20.29
C GLY A 246 -5.29 -0.77 -20.16
N ALA A 247 -5.29 0.43 -19.59
CA ALA A 247 -4.07 1.21 -19.35
C ALA A 247 -3.13 0.51 -18.35
N ALA A 248 -3.67 -0.01 -17.25
CA ALA A 248 -2.96 -0.78 -16.25
C ALA A 248 -2.32 -2.03 -16.88
N TYR A 249 -3.05 -2.74 -17.73
CA TYR A 249 -2.52 -3.86 -18.49
C TYR A 249 -1.35 -3.38 -19.37
N LEU A 250 -1.56 -2.45 -20.30
CA LEU A 250 -0.51 -2.00 -21.24
C LEU A 250 0.75 -1.47 -20.54
N CYS A 251 0.60 -0.69 -19.47
CA CYS A 251 1.73 -0.10 -18.76
C CYS A 251 2.46 -1.09 -17.84
N TRP A 252 1.75 -2.07 -17.28
CA TRP A 252 2.32 -2.99 -16.26
C TRP A 252 2.58 -4.40 -16.75
N HIS A 253 2.08 -4.79 -17.94
CA HIS A 253 2.12 -6.15 -18.51
C HIS A 253 3.50 -6.82 -18.39
N HIS A 254 4.58 -6.03 -18.38
CA HIS A 254 5.95 -6.53 -18.32
C HIS A 254 6.81 -5.94 -17.19
N ARG A 255 6.28 -4.99 -16.42
CA ARG A 255 7.09 -4.21 -15.46
C ARG A 255 6.67 -4.42 -14.01
N PHE A 256 5.39 -4.72 -13.77
CA PHE A 256 4.84 -4.65 -12.41
C PHE A 256 3.71 -5.64 -12.18
N ILE A 257 4.08 -6.88 -11.81
CA ILE A 257 3.14 -7.99 -11.58
C ILE A 257 2.12 -7.66 -10.47
N ALA A 258 2.54 -6.94 -9.43
CA ALA A 258 1.64 -6.54 -8.35
C ALA A 258 0.51 -5.61 -8.83
N GLY A 259 0.77 -4.75 -9.82
CA GLY A 259 -0.26 -3.91 -10.44
C GLY A 259 -1.27 -4.73 -11.24
N LEU A 260 -0.82 -5.75 -11.97
CA LEU A 260 -1.72 -6.69 -12.64
C LEU A 260 -2.58 -7.47 -11.63
N ALA A 261 -2.00 -7.87 -10.50
CA ALA A 261 -2.75 -8.52 -9.42
C ALA A 261 -3.85 -7.61 -8.86
N MET A 262 -3.59 -6.30 -8.72
CA MET A 262 -4.61 -5.32 -8.35
C MET A 262 -5.71 -5.20 -9.41
N GLY A 263 -5.36 -5.24 -10.70
CA GLY A 263 -6.34 -5.29 -11.79
C GLY A 263 -7.21 -6.55 -11.76
N CYS A 264 -6.63 -7.70 -11.46
CA CYS A 264 -7.40 -8.93 -11.24
C CYS A 264 -8.31 -8.82 -10.01
N LEU A 265 -7.82 -8.28 -8.89
CA LEU A 265 -8.60 -8.09 -7.67
C LEU A 265 -9.79 -7.14 -7.89
N SER A 266 -9.54 -6.05 -8.63
CA SER A 266 -10.56 -5.12 -9.13
C SER A 266 -11.67 -5.84 -9.89
N LEU A 267 -11.30 -6.65 -10.88
CA LEU A 267 -12.25 -7.44 -11.69
C LEU A 267 -13.05 -8.43 -10.83
N ILE A 268 -12.38 -9.15 -9.93
CA ILE A 268 -13.02 -10.11 -9.02
C ILE A 268 -14.03 -9.40 -8.11
N ALA A 269 -13.65 -8.27 -7.52
CA ALA A 269 -14.52 -7.52 -6.62
C ALA A 269 -15.79 -7.04 -7.32
N VAL A 270 -15.66 -6.44 -8.51
CA VAL A 270 -16.81 -5.96 -9.29
C VAL A 270 -17.71 -7.11 -9.75
N ILE A 271 -17.15 -8.22 -10.21
CA ILE A 271 -17.94 -9.41 -10.61
C ILE A 271 -18.71 -9.98 -9.41
N LEU A 272 -18.04 -10.17 -8.27
CA LEU A 272 -18.69 -10.72 -7.07
C LEU A 272 -19.78 -9.80 -6.54
N ALA A 273 -19.54 -8.49 -6.53
CA ALA A 273 -20.56 -7.52 -6.14
C ALA A 273 -21.75 -7.52 -7.10
N ALA A 274 -21.51 -7.59 -8.41
CA ALA A 274 -22.58 -7.64 -9.42
C ALA A 274 -23.43 -8.90 -9.30
N LEU A 275 -22.78 -10.06 -9.13
CA LEU A 275 -23.49 -11.33 -8.87
C LEU A 275 -24.25 -11.28 -7.56
N GLY A 276 -23.68 -10.71 -6.50
CA GLY A 276 -24.35 -10.54 -5.21
C GLY A 276 -25.58 -9.65 -5.30
N LYS A 277 -25.51 -8.53 -6.04
CA LYS A 277 -26.69 -7.67 -6.29
C LYS A 277 -27.76 -8.40 -7.09
N TRP A 278 -27.39 -9.19 -8.09
CA TRP A 278 -28.36 -9.88 -8.95
C TRP A 278 -29.01 -11.10 -8.29
N MET A 279 -28.27 -11.83 -7.46
CA MET A 279 -28.73 -13.06 -6.83
C MET A 279 -29.52 -12.86 -5.53
N GLU A 280 -29.41 -11.70 -4.87
CA GLU A 280 -29.95 -11.45 -3.52
C GLU A 280 -29.74 -12.66 -2.57
N PRO A 281 -28.48 -13.01 -2.27
CA PRO A 281 -28.13 -14.35 -1.82
C PRO A 281 -28.69 -14.71 -0.44
N ASP A 282 -29.44 -15.81 -0.39
CA ASP A 282 -29.66 -16.62 0.81
C ASP A 282 -28.38 -17.38 1.20
N VAL A 283 -28.43 -18.23 2.24
CA VAL A 283 -27.29 -19.06 2.72
C VAL A 283 -26.61 -19.83 1.57
N ASP A 284 -27.39 -20.44 0.68
CA ASP A 284 -26.89 -21.17 -0.49
C ASP A 284 -26.28 -20.24 -1.55
N GLY A 285 -26.82 -19.02 -1.69
CA GLY A 285 -26.27 -17.99 -2.56
C GLY A 285 -24.89 -17.49 -2.10
N PHE A 286 -24.69 -17.34 -0.79
CA PHE A 286 -23.38 -17.02 -0.22
C PHE A 286 -22.36 -18.15 -0.44
N LEU A 287 -22.79 -19.40 -0.33
CA LEU A 287 -21.94 -20.55 -0.66
C LEU A 287 -21.50 -20.50 -2.13
N LEU A 288 -22.43 -20.25 -3.07
CA LEU A 288 -22.09 -20.13 -4.48
C LEU A 288 -21.13 -18.96 -4.75
N LEU A 289 -21.39 -17.78 -4.17
CA LEU A 289 -20.49 -16.62 -4.29
C LEU A 289 -19.09 -16.93 -3.77
N SER A 290 -18.97 -17.64 -2.65
CA SER A 290 -17.66 -18.05 -2.11
C SER A 290 -16.93 -19.00 -3.05
N LEU A 291 -17.65 -19.95 -3.68
CA LEU A 291 -17.08 -20.88 -4.65
C LEU A 291 -16.59 -20.15 -5.91
N ILE A 292 -17.39 -19.18 -6.40
CA ILE A 292 -17.02 -18.32 -7.53
C ILE A 292 -15.81 -17.47 -7.17
N ALA A 293 -15.77 -16.88 -5.97
CA ALA A 293 -14.64 -16.09 -5.49
C ALA A 293 -13.34 -16.91 -5.48
N ILE A 294 -13.40 -18.15 -4.98
CA ILE A 294 -12.27 -19.09 -5.01
C ILE A 294 -11.88 -19.40 -6.45
N GLY A 295 -12.83 -19.73 -7.32
CA GLY A 295 -12.58 -20.05 -8.73
C GLY A 295 -11.90 -18.92 -9.49
N LEU A 296 -12.42 -17.70 -9.36
CA LEU A 296 -11.84 -16.50 -9.98
C LEU A 296 -10.45 -16.18 -9.42
N SER A 297 -10.27 -16.31 -8.10
CA SER A 297 -8.96 -16.10 -7.46
C SER A 297 -7.91 -17.10 -7.92
N VAL A 298 -8.29 -18.38 -8.08
CA VAL A 298 -7.40 -19.42 -8.63
C VAL A 298 -7.07 -19.14 -10.10
N ALA A 299 -8.05 -18.74 -10.92
CA ALA A 299 -7.84 -18.40 -12.31
C ALA A 299 -6.89 -17.20 -12.46
N ALA A 300 -7.12 -16.13 -11.70
CA ALA A 300 -6.24 -14.96 -11.64
C ALA A 300 -4.82 -15.33 -11.20
N SER A 301 -4.68 -16.14 -10.15
CA SER A 301 -3.37 -16.61 -9.67
C SER A 301 -2.62 -17.42 -10.73
N ARG A 302 -3.31 -18.34 -11.43
CA ARG A 302 -2.72 -19.12 -12.52
C ARG A 302 -2.27 -18.23 -13.69
N TRP A 303 -3.09 -17.26 -14.07
CA TRP A 303 -2.77 -16.30 -15.13
C TRP A 303 -1.55 -15.45 -14.76
N LEU A 304 -1.51 -14.90 -13.54
CA LEU A 304 -0.36 -14.14 -13.03
C LEU A 304 0.92 -14.99 -12.97
N GLN A 305 0.81 -16.27 -12.60
CA GLN A 305 1.94 -17.20 -12.64
C GLN A 305 2.44 -17.45 -14.07
N GLN A 306 1.53 -17.57 -15.04
CA GLN A 306 1.90 -17.72 -16.45
C GLN A 306 2.63 -16.48 -16.96
N GLN A 307 2.13 -15.28 -16.65
CA GLN A 307 2.81 -14.02 -16.98
C GLN A 307 4.19 -13.94 -16.34
N ARG A 308 4.34 -14.39 -15.10
CA ARG A 308 5.66 -14.45 -14.44
C ARG A 308 6.62 -15.43 -15.13
N ARG A 309 6.10 -16.52 -15.72
CA ARG A 309 6.89 -17.56 -16.40
C ARG A 309 7.34 -17.15 -17.80
N SER A 310 6.57 -16.36 -18.54
CA SER A 310 7.00 -15.82 -19.84
C SER A 310 8.14 -14.81 -19.73
N HIS A 311 8.48 -14.38 -18.51
CA HIS A 311 9.50 -13.37 -18.23
C HIS A 311 10.71 -13.87 -17.42
N ALA A 312 10.74 -15.16 -17.07
CA ALA A 312 11.88 -15.80 -16.39
C ALA A 312 12.76 -16.55 -17.40
#